data_AF-A0A2P5FAB4-F1
#
_entry.id   AF-A0A2P5FAB4-F1
#
_cell.length_a   1.000
_cell.length_b   1.000
_cell.length_c   1.000
_cell.angle_alpha   90.00
_cell.angle_beta   90.00
_cell.angle_gamma   90.00
#
_symmetry.space_group_name_H-M   'P 1'
#
loop_
_entity.id
_entity.type
_entity.pdbx_description
1 polymer ?
#
loop_
_entity_poly.entity_id
_entity_poly.type
_entity_poly.pdbx_seq_one_letter_code
_entity_poly.pdbx_strand_id
1 'polypeptide(L)'
;MGRTFLPFGRKVALPRVIYISQSGFLVLREIANKSLGSYKAEPSKCTSCCHLTGSVFLGQWTPESVGDYASGTNHVLPTYGYARMYGGVSLDSFLKYMTVQSLTEEGLRQLGPHVATMAEVEGLEAHKRAVTLRLKDIEAKQVSTRR
;
A
#
# COMPACT_ATOMS: atom_id res chain seq x y z
N MET A 1 48.37 -24.91 37.58
CA MET A 1 48.46 -23.49 38.00
C MET A 1 48.97 -22.70 36.81
N GLY A 2 48.26 -21.65 36.38
CA GLY A 2 48.68 -20.79 35.27
C GLY A 2 47.77 -20.83 34.03
N ARG A 3 46.63 -20.14 34.10
CA ARG A 3 45.87 -19.70 32.91
C ARG A 3 46.63 -18.51 32.31
N THR A 4 47.14 -18.62 31.09
CA THR A 4 47.61 -17.48 30.30
C THR A 4 46.45 -16.93 29.48
N PHE A 5 45.86 -15.86 30.02
CA PHE A 5 44.90 -14.99 29.35
C PHE A 5 45.63 -14.19 28.27
N LEU A 6 45.29 -14.38 26.99
CA LEU A 6 45.67 -13.45 25.93
C LEU A 6 44.54 -12.40 25.77
N PRO A 7 44.84 -11.09 25.80
CA PRO A 7 43.85 -10.04 25.62
C PRO A 7 43.75 -9.70 24.12
N PHE A 8 42.74 -10.24 23.46
CA PHE A 8 42.24 -9.77 22.17
C PHE A 8 40.70 -9.80 22.28
N GLY A 9 39.92 -8.82 21.87
CA GLY A 9 40.21 -7.67 21.05
C GLY A 9 39.09 -6.63 21.21
N ARG A 10 39.25 -5.56 20.45
CA ARG A 10 38.39 -4.37 20.36
C ARG A 10 36.91 -4.71 20.46
N LYS A 11 36.14 -3.91 21.22
CA LYS A 11 34.68 -3.81 21.08
C LYS A 11 34.38 -3.49 19.61
N VAL A 12 34.04 -4.50 18.81
CA VAL A 12 33.56 -4.31 17.45
C VAL A 12 32.16 -3.72 17.60
N ALA A 13 31.99 -2.45 17.22
CA ALA A 13 30.67 -1.86 17.06
C ALA A 13 29.96 -2.64 15.95
N LEU A 14 29.08 -3.58 16.34
CA LEU A 14 28.30 -4.35 15.39
C LEU A 14 27.38 -3.40 14.61
N PRO A 15 27.30 -3.53 13.27
CA PRO A 15 26.46 -2.65 12.46
C PRO A 15 24.99 -2.83 12.85
N ARG A 16 24.23 -1.74 12.88
CA ARG A 16 22.78 -1.73 13.12
C ARG A 16 22.09 -2.38 11.92
N VAL A 17 21.75 -3.66 12.04
CA VAL A 17 21.17 -4.48 10.97
C VAL A 17 19.66 -4.21 10.85
N ILE A 18 19.18 -4.08 9.62
CA ILE A 18 17.77 -4.08 9.25
C ILE A 18 17.51 -5.44 8.63
N TYR A 19 16.53 -6.19 9.11
CA TYR A 19 16.11 -7.46 8.51
C TYR A 19 14.83 -7.23 7.69
N ILE A 20 14.83 -7.69 6.44
CA ILE A 20 13.70 -7.55 5.51
C ILE A 20 13.28 -8.96 5.14
N SER A 21 12.10 -9.38 5.55
CA SER A 21 11.61 -10.74 5.29
C SER A 21 10.37 -10.65 4.43
N GLN A 22 10.49 -11.14 3.18
CA GLN A 22 9.42 -11.70 2.34
C GLN A 22 10.04 -12.63 1.26
N SER A 23 10.64 -13.71 1.77
CA SER A 23 10.89 -15.02 1.13
C SER A 23 11.90 -15.16 -0.03
N GLY A 24 13.04 -15.78 0.29
CA GLY A 24 13.99 -16.41 -0.65
C GLY A 24 15.29 -15.63 -0.84
N PHE A 25 16.35 -16.02 -0.11
CA PHE A 25 17.78 -15.75 -0.33
C PHE A 25 18.17 -14.39 -0.95
N LEU A 26 18.88 -13.55 -0.17
CA LEU A 26 19.44 -12.22 -0.49
C LEU A 26 18.46 -11.05 -0.57
N VAL A 27 18.32 -10.28 0.52
CA VAL A 27 18.43 -8.80 0.49
C VAL A 27 19.02 -8.26 1.80
N LEU A 28 20.22 -8.72 2.19
CA LEU A 28 20.98 -8.06 3.27
C LEU A 28 22.36 -7.54 2.85
N ARG A 29 22.76 -7.74 1.59
CA ARG A 29 24.12 -7.40 1.14
C ARG A 29 24.21 -6.23 0.15
N GLU A 30 23.11 -5.86 -0.50
CA GLU A 30 23.15 -4.87 -1.59
C GLU A 30 22.78 -3.45 -1.13
N ILE A 31 21.75 -3.28 -0.29
CA ILE A 31 21.29 -1.96 0.19
C ILE A 31 22.35 -1.31 1.11
N ALA A 32 23.07 -2.12 1.88
CA ALA A 32 24.19 -1.66 2.70
C ALA A 32 25.45 -1.28 1.90
N ASN A 33 25.63 -1.80 0.66
CA ASN A 33 26.85 -1.58 -0.13
C ASN A 33 26.71 -0.54 -1.26
N LYS A 34 25.49 -0.28 -1.77
CA LYS A 34 25.29 0.77 -2.79
C LYS A 34 25.14 2.18 -2.22
N SER A 35 24.94 2.30 -0.90
CA SER A 35 24.92 3.59 -0.20
C SER A 35 26.35 3.94 0.26
N LEU A 36 27.11 4.53 -0.66
CA LEU A 36 28.46 5.05 -0.44
C LEU A 36 28.63 5.79 0.90
N GLY A 37 29.67 5.39 1.64
CA GLY A 37 30.39 6.22 2.61
C GLY A 37 29.76 6.34 4.00
N SER A 38 30.30 5.61 4.98
CA SER A 38 30.36 5.96 6.41
C SER A 38 29.13 6.62 7.10
N TYR A 39 27.91 6.39 6.65
CA TYR A 39 26.73 6.85 7.38
C TYR A 39 26.20 5.72 8.25
N LYS A 40 26.30 5.92 9.57
CA LYS A 40 25.50 5.22 10.58
C LYS A 40 24.04 5.34 10.15
N ALA A 41 23.48 4.31 9.53
CA ALA A 41 22.08 4.31 9.12
C ALA A 41 21.20 4.36 10.39
N GLU A 42 20.52 5.48 10.59
CA GLU A 42 19.45 5.59 11.58
C GLU A 42 18.27 4.72 11.08
N PRO A 43 17.72 3.81 11.91
CA PRO A 43 16.67 2.89 11.48
C PRO A 43 15.44 3.60 10.89
N SER A 44 15.13 4.80 11.39
CA SER A 44 14.05 5.66 10.92
C SER A 44 14.25 6.22 9.51
N LYS A 45 15.50 6.30 9.01
CA LYS A 45 15.83 6.85 7.69
C LYS A 45 15.87 5.79 6.59
N CYS A 46 15.89 4.50 6.92
CA CYS A 46 16.00 3.42 5.93
C CYS A 46 14.63 2.88 5.47
N THR A 47 13.54 3.19 6.18
CA THR A 47 12.19 2.81 5.75
C THR A 47 11.77 3.52 4.47
N SER A 48 12.33 4.70 4.20
CA SER A 48 12.02 5.49 2.99
C SER A 48 12.53 4.86 1.69
N CYS A 49 13.50 3.93 1.72
CA CYS A 49 14.03 3.27 0.53
C CYS A 49 13.52 1.83 0.33
N CYS A 50 12.79 1.28 1.30
CA CYS A 50 12.31 -0.10 1.27
C CYS A 50 10.89 -0.17 0.71
N HIS A 51 10.75 -0.05 -0.62
CA HIS A 51 9.43 -0.04 -1.27
C HIS A 51 8.88 -1.44 -1.61
N LEU A 52 9.75 -2.46 -1.67
CA LEU A 52 9.42 -3.78 -2.24
C LEU A 52 9.66 -4.88 -1.20
N THR A 53 9.08 -4.71 -0.03
CA THR A 53 9.08 -5.66 1.08
C THR A 53 7.70 -5.67 1.71
N GLY A 54 7.27 -6.80 2.26
CA GLY A 54 6.04 -6.80 3.06
C GLY A 54 6.22 -7.09 4.55
N SER A 55 7.44 -7.22 5.09
CA SER A 55 7.69 -6.93 6.51
C SER A 55 9.13 -6.47 6.74
N VAL A 56 9.30 -5.53 7.67
CA VAL A 56 10.60 -4.91 8.00
C VAL A 56 10.82 -4.95 9.50
N PHE A 57 11.99 -5.47 9.87
CA PHE A 57 12.44 -5.61 11.24
C PHE A 57 13.63 -4.66 11.45
N LEU A 58 13.44 -3.68 12.33
CA LEU A 58 14.41 -2.60 12.52
C LEU A 58 15.18 -2.75 13.82
N GLY A 59 16.51 -2.78 13.71
CA GLY A 59 17.42 -2.74 14.86
C GLY A 59 17.80 -4.12 15.40
N GLN A 60 18.87 -4.13 16.21
CA GLN A 60 19.54 -5.35 16.68
C GLN A 60 18.71 -6.24 17.61
N TRP A 61 17.59 -5.74 18.14
CA TRP A 61 16.74 -6.42 19.12
C TRP A 61 15.42 -6.92 18.54
N THR A 62 15.26 -6.82 17.22
CA THR A 62 14.00 -7.13 16.52
C THR A 62 14.24 -8.31 15.57
N PRO A 63 14.46 -9.54 16.08
CA PRO A 63 14.65 -10.70 15.21
C PRO A 63 13.34 -11.05 14.47
N GLU A 64 13.45 -11.69 13.31
CA GLU A 64 12.28 -12.16 12.54
C GLU A 64 11.29 -12.96 13.40
N SER A 65 11.81 -13.78 14.31
CA SER A 65 11.01 -14.63 15.21
C SER A 65 9.99 -13.85 16.04
N VAL A 66 10.24 -12.60 16.43
CA VAL A 66 9.19 -11.85 17.15
C VAL A 66 8.00 -11.55 16.23
N GLY A 67 8.23 -11.33 14.94
CA GLY A 67 7.20 -11.11 13.92
C GLY A 67 6.42 -12.36 13.56
N ASP A 68 7.09 -13.51 13.60
CA ASP A 68 6.45 -14.79 13.32
C ASP A 68 5.47 -15.24 14.42
N TYR A 69 5.62 -14.72 15.64
CA TYR A 69 4.89 -15.23 16.79
C TYR A 69 4.07 -14.19 17.57
N ALA A 70 4.63 -13.01 17.89
CA ALA A 70 4.07 -12.22 19.00
C ALA A 70 4.16 -10.69 18.86
N SER A 71 4.80 -10.15 17.83
CA SER A 71 4.89 -8.68 17.64
C SER A 71 3.56 -8.05 17.26
N GLY A 72 2.63 -8.84 16.71
CA GLY A 72 1.33 -8.41 16.19
C GLY A 72 1.31 -8.17 14.66
N THR A 73 2.46 -8.22 13.98
CA THR A 73 2.49 -8.23 12.51
C THR A 73 1.98 -9.55 11.96
N ASN A 74 1.42 -9.54 10.75
CA ASN A 74 1.05 -10.78 10.07
C ASN A 74 2.29 -11.41 9.41
N HIS A 75 2.53 -12.70 9.60
CA HIS A 75 3.65 -13.43 9.00
C HIS A 75 3.30 -14.15 7.68
N VAL A 76 2.05 -14.05 7.22
CA VAL A 76 1.63 -14.56 5.91
C VAL A 76 1.94 -13.50 4.87
N LEU A 77 3.06 -13.70 4.19
CA LEU A 77 3.78 -12.69 3.44
C LEU A 77 4.05 -13.17 2.00
N PRO A 78 3.91 -12.32 0.95
CA PRO A 78 4.18 -12.74 -0.43
C PRO A 78 5.61 -13.21 -0.66
N THR A 79 5.76 -14.36 -1.30
CA THR A 79 7.04 -15.02 -1.57
C THR A 79 7.49 -14.82 -3.01
N TYR A 80 8.67 -15.33 -3.41
CA TYR A 80 9.11 -15.38 -4.83
C TYR A 80 9.12 -14.03 -5.56
N GLY A 81 9.36 -12.93 -4.85
CA GLY A 81 9.38 -11.57 -5.40
C GLY A 81 8.00 -10.91 -5.55
N TYR A 82 6.92 -11.54 -5.09
CA TYR A 82 5.57 -10.95 -5.16
C TYR A 82 5.38 -9.73 -4.24
N ALA A 83 6.29 -9.50 -3.28
CA ALA A 83 6.34 -8.28 -2.47
C ALA A 83 6.46 -6.98 -3.30
N ARG A 84 6.77 -7.09 -4.60
CA ARG A 84 6.76 -5.94 -5.53
C ARG A 84 5.36 -5.40 -5.83
N MET A 85 4.33 -6.24 -5.71
CA MET A 85 2.94 -5.93 -6.12
C MET A 85 1.89 -6.28 -5.05
N TYR A 86 2.24 -7.14 -4.09
CA TYR A 86 1.33 -7.63 -3.05
C TYR A 86 1.83 -7.28 -1.65
N GLY A 87 0.90 -6.93 -0.76
CA GLY A 87 1.16 -6.83 0.68
C GLY A 87 1.00 -8.18 1.39
N GLY A 88 1.47 -8.26 2.64
CA GLY A 88 1.10 -9.34 3.54
C GLY A 88 -0.39 -9.34 3.87
N VAL A 89 -0.89 -10.44 4.43
CA VAL A 89 -2.28 -10.53 4.87
C VAL A 89 -2.57 -9.46 5.92
N SER A 90 -3.68 -8.74 5.75
CA SER A 90 -4.15 -7.68 6.63
C SER A 90 -5.66 -7.81 6.87
N LEU A 91 -6.24 -6.94 7.70
CA LEU A 91 -7.70 -6.88 7.85
C LEU A 91 -8.40 -6.64 6.51
N ASP A 92 -7.85 -5.75 5.68
CA ASP A 92 -8.37 -5.41 4.35
C ASP A 92 -8.40 -6.61 3.41
N SER A 93 -7.57 -7.64 3.65
CA SER A 93 -7.61 -8.90 2.88
C SER A 93 -8.93 -9.67 3.05
N PHE A 94 -9.68 -9.39 4.11
CA PHE A 94 -10.98 -10.01 4.42
C PHE A 94 -12.15 -9.06 4.20
N LEU A 95 -11.89 -7.82 3.77
CA LEU A 95 -12.91 -6.82 3.50
C LEU A 95 -13.18 -6.71 2.00
N LYS A 96 -14.42 -6.34 1.68
CA LYS A 96 -14.79 -5.87 0.34
C LYS A 96 -15.19 -4.41 0.45
N TYR A 97 -14.50 -3.54 -0.28
CA TYR A 97 -14.85 -2.13 -0.38
C TYR A 97 -15.92 -1.94 -1.45
N MET A 98 -17.06 -1.38 -1.04
CA MET A 98 -18.16 -1.04 -1.95
C MET A 98 -18.28 0.48 -2.05
N THR A 99 -18.12 1.02 -3.26
CA THR A 99 -18.43 2.43 -3.52
C THR A 99 -19.94 2.59 -3.68
N VAL A 100 -20.52 3.58 -3.01
CA VAL A 100 -21.96 3.88 -3.09
C VAL A 100 -22.11 5.32 -3.57
N GLN A 101 -22.96 5.53 -4.58
CA GLN A 101 -23.26 6.84 -5.12
C GLN A 101 -24.77 7.11 -5.04
N SER A 102 -25.12 8.35 -4.70
CA SER A 102 -26.50 8.84 -4.70
C SER A 102 -26.49 10.27 -5.22
N LEU A 103 -27.44 10.60 -6.11
CA LEU A 103 -27.59 11.93 -6.70
C LEU A 103 -28.99 12.44 -6.41
N THR A 104 -29.09 13.72 -6.05
CA THR A 104 -30.38 14.43 -6.09
C THR A 104 -30.75 14.78 -7.53
N GLU A 105 -31.97 15.26 -7.74
CA GLU A 105 -32.40 15.77 -9.06
C GLU A 105 -31.49 16.90 -9.55
N GLU A 106 -31.10 17.83 -8.67
CA GLU A 106 -30.17 18.93 -8.97
C GLU A 106 -28.78 18.40 -9.34
N GLY A 107 -28.29 17.40 -8.59
CA GLY A 107 -27.02 16.74 -8.89
C GLY A 107 -27.03 16.10 -10.28
N LEU A 108 -28.13 15.43 -10.65
CA LEU A 108 -28.27 14.85 -11.97
C LEU A 108 -28.40 15.91 -13.07
N ARG A 109 -29.07 17.05 -12.80
CA ARG A 109 -29.14 18.17 -13.75
C ARG A 109 -27.77 18.79 -14.04
N GLN A 110 -26.89 18.85 -13.04
CA GLN A 110 -25.54 19.38 -13.20
C GLN A 110 -24.62 18.37 -13.90
N LEU A 111 -24.60 17.11 -13.45
CA LEU A 111 -23.66 16.11 -13.96
C LEU A 111 -24.13 15.45 -15.26
N GLY A 112 -25.43 15.28 -15.42
CA GLY A 112 -26.05 14.51 -16.49
C GLY A 112 -25.67 14.95 -17.91
N PRO A 113 -25.66 16.27 -18.24
CA PRO A 113 -25.24 16.73 -19.56
C PRO A 113 -23.81 16.29 -19.91
N HIS A 114 -22.88 16.35 -18.95
CA HIS A 114 -21.50 15.91 -19.17
C HIS A 114 -21.42 14.40 -19.43
N VAL A 115 -22.16 13.60 -18.65
CA VAL A 115 -22.22 12.14 -18.84
C VAL A 115 -22.82 11.77 -20.20
N ALA A 116 -23.86 12.47 -20.64
CA ALA A 116 -24.47 12.26 -21.94
C ALA A 116 -23.50 12.57 -23.09
N THR A 117 -22.72 13.65 -23.00
CA THR A 117 -21.69 14.00 -23.99
C THR A 117 -20.56 12.97 -24.04
N MET A 118 -20.06 12.52 -22.88
CA MET A 118 -19.04 11.47 -22.84
C MET A 118 -19.55 10.16 -23.45
N ALA A 119 -20.77 9.74 -23.09
CA ALA A 119 -21.38 8.54 -23.63
C ALA A 119 -21.64 8.62 -25.15
N GLU A 120 -21.90 9.81 -25.69
CA GLU A 120 -22.01 10.03 -27.14
C GLU A 120 -20.67 9.84 -27.86
N VAL A 121 -19.59 10.41 -27.33
CA VAL A 121 -18.24 10.26 -27.89
C VAL A 121 -17.78 8.80 -27.85
N GLU A 122 -18.14 8.06 -26.80
CA GLU A 122 -17.83 6.63 -26.67
C GLU A 122 -18.77 5.71 -27.50
N GLY A 123 -19.81 6.26 -28.15
CA GLY A 123 -20.79 5.48 -28.90
C GLY A 123 -21.72 4.63 -28.03
N LEU A 124 -21.85 4.94 -26.74
CA LEU A 124 -22.65 4.20 -25.75
C LEU A 124 -24.06 4.77 -25.59
N GLU A 125 -24.88 4.61 -26.63
CA GLU A 125 -26.22 5.20 -26.70
C GLU A 125 -27.14 4.81 -25.51
N ALA A 126 -27.05 3.57 -25.01
CA ALA A 126 -27.84 3.14 -23.85
C ALA A 126 -27.49 3.92 -22.57
N HIS A 127 -26.21 4.25 -22.37
CA HIS A 127 -25.75 5.01 -21.21
C HIS A 127 -26.24 6.47 -21.29
N LYS A 128 -26.13 7.08 -22.47
CA LYS A 128 -26.70 8.41 -22.76
C LYS A 128 -28.21 8.45 -22.51
N ARG A 129 -28.94 7.43 -22.99
CA ARG A 129 -30.40 7.34 -22.81
C ARG A 129 -30.80 7.22 -21.34
N ALA A 130 -30.07 6.45 -20.55
CA ALA A 130 -30.37 6.30 -19.12
C ALA A 130 -30.37 7.65 -18.38
N VAL A 131 -29.48 8.57 -18.75
CA VAL A 131 -29.41 9.92 -18.17
C VAL A 131 -30.48 10.83 -18.77
N THR A 132 -30.53 10.93 -20.10
CA THR A 132 -31.41 11.88 -20.80
C THR A 132 -32.89 11.61 -20.56
N LEU A 133 -33.32 10.35 -20.41
CA LEU A 133 -34.71 10.03 -20.05
C LEU A 133 -35.11 10.56 -18.67
N ARG A 134 -34.21 10.47 -17.68
CA ARG A 134 -34.45 11.01 -16.35
C ARG A 134 -34.49 12.53 -16.37
N LEU A 135 -33.56 13.18 -17.06
CA LEU A 135 -33.57 14.65 -17.19
C LEU A 135 -34.89 15.15 -17.81
N LYS A 136 -35.38 14.47 -18.87
CA LYS A 136 -36.68 14.77 -19.48
C LYS A 136 -37.84 14.62 -18.51
N ASP A 137 -37.86 13.57 -17.68
CA ASP A 137 -38.89 13.38 -16.65
C ASP A 137 -38.89 14.53 -15.62
N ILE A 138 -37.71 14.94 -15.15
CA ILE A 138 -37.60 16.06 -14.19
C ILE A 138 -38.06 17.38 -14.83
N GLU A 139 -37.73 17.63 -16.10
CA GLU A 139 -38.23 18.79 -16.85
C GLU A 139 -39.76 18.79 -17.00
N ALA A 140 -40.35 17.65 -17.36
CA ALA A 140 -41.80 17.51 -17.52
C ALA A 140 -42.56 17.77 -16.21
N LYS A 141 -42.04 17.28 -15.08
CA LYS A 141 -42.62 17.53 -13.74
C LYS A 141 -42.65 19.02 -13.41
N GLN A 142 -41.55 19.75 -13.66
CA GLN A 142 -41.49 21.19 -13.38
C GLN A 142 -42.51 22.00 -14.18
N VAL A 143 -42.74 21.63 -15.44
CA VAL A 143 -43.76 22.28 -16.29
C VAL A 143 -45.17 22.03 -15.75
N SER A 144 -45.44 20.83 -15.21
CA SER A 144 -46.75 20.50 -14.63
C SER A 144 -47.04 21.25 -13.33
N THR A 145 -46.03 21.51 -12.50
CA THR A 145 -46.19 22.22 -11.21
C THR A 145 -46.36 23.73 -11.37
N ARG A 146 -45.98 24.28 -12.53
CA ARG A 146 -46.09 25.72 -12.86
C ARG A 146 -47.39 26.10 -13.58
N ARG A 147 -48.27 25.13 -13.87
CA ARG A 147 -49.60 25.33 -14.44
C ARG A 147 -50.66 25.23 -13.36
#